data_AF-U1R3F9-F1
#
_entry.id   AF-U1R3F9-F1
#
_cell.length_a   1.000
_cell.length_b   1.000
_cell.length_c   1.000
_cell.angle_alpha   90.00
_cell.angle_beta   90.00
_cell.angle_gamma   90.00
#
_symmetry.space_group_name_H-M   'P 1'
#
loop_
_entity.id
_entity.type
_entity.pdbx_description
1 polymer ?
#
loop_
_entity_poly.entity_id
_entity_poly.type
_entity_poly.pdbx_seq_one_letter_code
_entity_poly.pdbx_strand_id
1 'polypeptide(L)' 'VADWDLDAVERFYPYGHDPDPAPLEELIREEGLLRTGGSDAHDRTLGVAGPGGDDWASIRAALGVDDRGA' A
#
# COMPACT_ATOMS: atom_id res chain seq x y z
N VAL A 1 5.52 8.09 -23.22
CA VAL A 1 4.62 8.03 -22.05
C VAL A 1 5.36 8.67 -20.89
N ALA A 2 4.70 9.49 -20.08
CA ALA A 2 5.37 10.46 -19.22
C ALA A 2 6.24 9.80 -18.12
N ASP A 3 7.35 10.47 -17.80
CA ASP A 3 8.42 10.16 -16.84
C ASP A 3 7.94 10.24 -15.37
N TRP A 4 6.85 9.55 -15.04
CA TRP A 4 6.35 9.47 -13.67
C TRP A 4 6.72 8.10 -13.11
N ASP A 5 7.69 8.09 -12.21
CA ASP A 5 8.02 6.93 -11.39
C ASP A 5 6.97 6.80 -10.27
N LEU A 6 6.37 5.63 -10.13
CA LEU A 6 5.33 5.36 -9.12
C LEU A 6 5.95 4.59 -7.97
N ASP A 7 5.90 5.13 -6.76
CA ASP A 7 6.50 4.46 -5.60
C ASP A 7 5.58 3.40 -4.97
N ALA A 8 4.26 3.53 -5.14
CA ALA A 8 3.28 2.79 -4.35
C ALA A 8 1.91 2.65 -5.03
N VAL A 9 1.14 1.65 -4.59
CA VAL A 9 -0.25 1.43 -5.00
C VAL A 9 -1.12 1.01 -3.82
N GLU A 10 -2.41 1.35 -3.86
CA GLU A 10 -3.37 0.86 -2.88
C GLU A 10 -3.79 -0.58 -3.19
N ARG A 11 -3.43 -1.49 -2.29
CA ARG A 11 -3.71 -2.93 -2.38
C ARG A 11 -4.68 -3.40 -1.29
N PHE A 12 -4.76 -2.69 -0.18
CA PHE A 12 -5.60 -3.08 0.97
C PHE A 12 -6.84 -2.20 1.06
N TYR A 13 -7.81 -2.46 0.17
CA TYR A 13 -9.09 -1.74 0.15
C TYR A 13 -10.27 -2.72 0.27
N PRO A 14 -11.23 -2.48 1.17
CA PRO A 14 -12.37 -3.37 1.38
C PRO A 14 -13.45 -3.10 0.33
N TYR A 15 -13.22 -3.53 -0.90
CA TYR A 15 -14.24 -3.46 -1.95
C TYR A 15 -15.53 -4.15 -1.51
N GLY A 16 -16.68 -3.65 -1.96
CA GLY A 16 -17.97 -4.30 -1.76
C GLY A 16 -18.14 -5.62 -2.55
N HIS A 17 -17.07 -6.10 -3.17
CA HIS A 17 -16.96 -7.35 -3.93
C HIS A 17 -15.53 -7.89 -3.79
N ASP A 18 -15.29 -9.10 -4.31
CA ASP A 18 -13.98 -9.76 -4.26
C ASP A 18 -13.32 -9.72 -5.65
N PRO A 19 -12.55 -8.66 -5.99
CA PRO A 19 -11.85 -8.59 -7.26
C PRO A 19 -10.67 -9.57 -7.28
N ASP A 20 -10.30 -10.05 -8.47
CA ASP A 20 -9.06 -10.81 -8.66
C ASP A 20 -7.85 -9.87 -8.52
N PRO A 21 -6.97 -10.07 -7.51
CA PRO A 21 -5.80 -9.22 -7.32
C PRO A 21 -4.64 -9.57 -8.26
N ALA A 22 -4.70 -10.66 -9.02
CA ALA A 22 -3.54 -11.16 -9.78
C ALA A 22 -2.89 -10.12 -10.72
N PRO A 23 -3.64 -9.30 -11.49
CA PRO A 23 -3.02 -8.27 -12.34
C PRO A 23 -2.29 -7.19 -11.52
N LEU A 24 -2.81 -6.86 -10.33
CA LEU A 24 -2.19 -5.88 -9.45
C LEU A 24 -0.92 -6.45 -8.79
N GLU A 25 -0.95 -7.70 -8.34
CA GLU A 25 0.22 -8.38 -7.76
C GLU A 25 1.35 -8.53 -8.80
N GLU A 26 1.02 -8.76 -10.07
CA GLU A 26 1.99 -8.78 -11.17
C GLU A 26 2.67 -7.41 -11.34
N LEU A 27 1.88 -6.34 -11.44
CA LEU A 27 2.40 -4.96 -11.55
C LEU A 27 3.28 -4.58 -10.34
N ILE A 28 2.83 -4.89 -9.12
CA ILE A 28 3.60 -4.62 -7.89
C ILE A 28 4.98 -5.29 -7.96
N ARG A 29 5.04 -6.53 -8.44
CA ARG A 29 6.28 -7.28 -8.55
C ARG A 29 7.18 -6.74 -9.66
N GLU A 30 6.62 -6.39 -10.81
CA GLU A 30 7.37 -5.91 -11.98
C GLU A 30 7.99 -4.53 -11.74
N GLU A 31 7.25 -3.64 -11.09
CA GLU A 31 7.66 -2.25 -10.87
C GLU A 31 8.20 -1.99 -9.46
N GLY A 32 8.19 -3.00 -8.56
CA GLY A 32 8.70 -2.87 -7.20
C GLY A 32 7.88 -1.93 -6.31
N LEU A 33 6.57 -1.84 -6.54
CA LEU A 33 5.68 -0.88 -5.86
C LEU A 33 5.45 -1.25 -4.39
N LEU A 34 5.42 -0.25 -3.52
CA LEU A 34 4.98 -0.42 -2.14
C LEU A 34 3.47 -0.68 -2.06
N ARG A 35 3.08 -1.66 -1.25
CA ARG A 35 1.67 -2.04 -1.03
C ARG A 35 1.07 -1.23 0.09
N THR A 36 0.34 -0.17 -0.27
CA THR A 36 -0.38 0.71 0.67
C THR A 36 -1.85 0.35 0.75
N GLY A 37 -2.62 1.10 1.53
CA GLY A 37 -4.07 1.08 1.47
C GLY A 37 -4.73 1.39 2.80
N GLY A 38 -6.05 1.49 2.77
CA GLY A 38 -6.86 1.58 3.97
C GLY A 38 -8.33 1.36 3.67
N SER A 39 -9.15 1.43 4.72
CA SER A 39 -10.60 1.36 4.56
C SER A 39 -11.23 2.62 3.97
N ASP A 40 -10.44 3.68 3.76
CA ASP A 40 -10.93 5.02 3.45
C ASP A 40 -12.08 5.41 4.40
N ALA A 41 -11.79 5.34 5.70
CA ALA A 41 -12.81 5.41 6.73
C ALA A 41 -13.52 6.77 6.72
N HIS A 42 -14.81 6.75 6.41
CA HIS A 42 -15.73 7.89 6.54
C HIS A 42 -16.65 7.76 7.77
N ASP A 43 -16.57 6.64 8.48
CA ASP A 43 -17.29 6.38 9.73
C ASP A 43 -16.38 6.53 10.97
N ARG A 44 -16.76 5.93 12.09
CA ARG A 44 -16.04 6.04 13.37
C ARG A 44 -15.11 4.86 13.66
N THR A 45 -15.07 3.85 12.81
CA THR A 45 -14.27 2.65 13.00
C THR A 45 -12.96 2.79 12.22
N LEU A 46 -11.85 2.75 12.95
CA LEU A 46 -10.51 2.84 12.37
C LEU A 46 -9.87 1.46 12.26
N GLY A 47 -8.93 1.31 11.32
CA GLY A 47 -8.13 0.10 11.18
C GLY A 47 -8.86 -1.12 10.61
N VAL A 48 -9.95 -0.90 9.87
CA VAL A 48 -10.72 -1.98 9.21
C VAL A 48 -9.90 -2.64 8.09
N ALA A 49 -9.11 -1.86 7.36
CA ALA A 49 -8.19 -2.34 6.34
C ALA A 49 -6.93 -1.48 6.33
N GLY A 50 -5.84 -2.05 5.82
CA GLY A 50 -4.54 -1.39 5.68
C GLY A 50 -3.40 -2.40 5.57
N PRO A 51 -2.17 -1.93 5.35
CA PRO A 51 -0.99 -2.78 5.25
C PRO A 51 -0.71 -3.54 6.55
N GLY A 52 -0.37 -4.82 6.41
CA GLY A 52 0.11 -5.67 7.50
C GLY A 52 1.58 -5.41 7.85
N GLY A 53 2.14 -6.21 8.76
CA GLY A 53 3.48 -5.98 9.32
C GLY A 53 4.61 -5.80 8.31
N ASP A 54 4.75 -6.72 7.34
CA ASP A 54 5.83 -6.68 6.36
C ASP A 54 5.67 -5.54 5.35
N ASP A 55 4.42 -5.24 4.97
CA ASP A 55 4.09 -4.10 4.10
C ASP A 55 4.35 -2.78 4.78
N TRP A 56 3.96 -2.67 6.06
CA TRP A 56 4.27 -1.51 6.87
C TRP A 56 5.78 -1.34 7.05
N ALA A 57 6.53 -2.42 7.29
CA ALA A 57 7.98 -2.35 7.39
C ALA A 57 8.62 -1.82 6.10
N SER A 58 8.11 -2.24 4.94
CA SER A 58 8.58 -1.77 3.62
C SER A 58 8.29 -0.28 3.41
N ILE A 59 7.07 0.16 3.73
CA ILE A 59 6.67 1.57 3.67
C ILE A 59 7.53 2.42 4.63
N ARG A 60 7.72 1.95 5.87
CA ARG A 60 8.49 2.64 6.89
C ARG A 60 9.94 2.87 6.45
N ALA A 61 10.57 1.83 5.88
CA ALA A 61 11.92 1.91 5.35
C ALA A 61 12.03 2.91 4.19
N ALA A 62 11.09 2.88 3.24
CA ALA A 62 11.07 3.81 2.11
C ALA A 62 10.89 5.28 2.54
N LEU A 63 10.13 5.53 3.61
CA LEU A 63 9.91 6.87 4.15
C LEU A 63 11.03 7.39 5.07
N GLY A 64 12.06 6.56 5.36
CA GLY A 64 13.13 6.93 6.30
C GLY A 64 12.62 7.25 7.70
N VAL A 65 11.50 6.64 8.12
CA VAL A 65 10.88 6.92 9.42
C VAL A 65 11.77 6.43 10.57
N ASP A 66 12.65 5.48 10.32
CA ASP A 66 13.69 5.03 11.25
C ASP A 66 14.84 6.03 11.44
N ASP A 67 15.05 6.96 10.50
CA ASP A 67 16.20 7.87 10.49
C ASP A 67 15.94 9.20 11.23
N ARG A 68 14.71 9.43 11.71
CA ARG A 68 14.34 10.63 12.49
C ARG A 68 14.54 10.42 13.99
N GLY A 69 15.76 10.07 14.39
CA GLY A 69 16.09 9.87 15.79
C GLY A 69 17.47 9.26 16.06
N ALA A 70 18.53 9.88 15.56
CA ALA A 70 19.89 9.80 16.11
C ALA A 70 20.47 11.22 16.22
#